data_AF-F1YT30-F1
#
_entry.id   AF-F1YT30-F1
#
_cell.length_a   1.000
_cell.length_b   1.000
_cell.length_c   1.000
_cell.angle_alpha   90.00
_cell.angle_beta   90.00
_cell.angle_gamma   90.00
#
_symmetry.space_group_name_H-M   'P 1'
#
loop_
_entity.id
_entity.type
_entity.pdbx_description
1 polymer ?
#
loop_
_entity_poly.entity_id
_entity_poly.type
_entity_poly.pdbx_seq_one_letter_code
_entity_poly.pdbx_strand_id
1 'polypeptide(L)'
;MMRELYVVTGPAFHLRPIQTMGHDRVFVPSSTWKAVYSPSKNKASAYVCKNAQQHPHCTQITVATLIRNVGIDPFPAVSAQVKAQAWKLPFP
;
A
#
# COMPACT_ATOMS: atom_id res chain seq x y z
N MET A 1 23.23 11.17 -11.81
CA MET A 1 22.40 9.95 -11.60
C MET A 1 20.96 10.38 -11.35
N MET A 2 20.02 9.97 -12.21
CA MET A 2 18.59 10.18 -11.96
C MET A 2 18.16 9.36 -10.74
N ARG A 3 17.44 10.02 -9.81
CA ARG A 3 16.85 9.38 -8.65
C ARG A 3 15.36 9.24 -8.91
N GLU A 4 14.93 8.02 -9.17
CA GLU A 4 13.53 7.71 -9.45
C GLU A 4 12.89 7.01 -8.26
N LEU A 5 11.59 7.26 -8.10
CA LEU A 5 10.71 6.56 -7.19
C LEU A 5 9.45 6.15 -7.95
N TYR A 6 9.10 4.87 -7.82
CA TYR A 6 7.91 4.30 -8.41
C TYR A 6 6.88 4.13 -7.29
N VAL A 7 5.66 4.61 -7.54
CA VAL A 7 4.57 4.57 -6.55
C VAL A 7 3.34 3.94 -7.19
N VAL A 8 2.80 2.91 -6.54
CA VAL A 8 1.48 2.35 -6.87
C VAL A 8 0.56 2.61 -5.69
N THR A 9 -0.62 3.15 -5.95
CA THR A 9 -1.64 3.47 -4.93
C THR A 9 -2.88 2.61 -5.16
N GLY A 10 -3.51 2.14 -4.08
CA GLY A 10 -4.77 1.43 -4.21
C GLY A 10 -5.62 1.38 -2.93
N PRO A 11 -6.84 0.85 -3.04
CA PRO A 11 -7.72 0.58 -1.91
C PRO A 11 -7.44 -0.79 -1.29
N ALA A 12 -7.82 -0.94 -0.02
CA ALA A 12 -8.00 -2.23 0.63
C ALA A 12 -9.39 -2.32 1.26
N PHE A 13 -10.04 -3.48 1.08
CA PHE A 13 -11.40 -3.76 1.53
C PHE A 13 -11.39 -4.93 2.53
N HIS A 14 -11.28 -4.63 3.82
CA HIS A 14 -11.18 -5.63 4.89
C HIS A 14 -12.46 -5.76 5.73
N LEU A 15 -13.43 -4.85 5.58
CA LEU A 15 -14.70 -4.89 6.30
C LEU A 15 -15.68 -5.85 5.63
N ARG A 16 -16.49 -6.53 6.44
CA ARG A 16 -17.60 -7.37 5.98
C ARG A 16 -18.89 -6.96 6.71
N PRO A 17 -19.95 -6.57 5.99
CA PRO A 17 -20.00 -6.32 4.54
C PRO A 17 -19.09 -5.14 4.12
N ILE A 18 -18.73 -5.07 2.84
CA ILE A 18 -18.00 -3.91 2.29
C ILE A 18 -18.97 -2.72 2.29
N GLN A 19 -18.57 -1.61 2.89
CA GLN A 19 -19.38 -0.40 2.91
C GLN A 19 -19.51 0.18 1.49
N THR A 20 -20.70 0.68 1.16
CA THR A 20 -20.98 1.36 -0.11
C THR A 20 -21.63 2.71 0.12
N MET A 21 -21.49 3.65 -0.81
CA MET A 21 -22.08 4.98 -0.70
C MET A 21 -22.74 5.44 -2.00
N GLY A 22 -23.80 6.24 -1.88
CA GLY A 22 -24.54 6.83 -2.99
C GLY A 22 -25.49 5.85 -3.69
N HIS A 23 -26.24 6.37 -4.67
CA HIS A 23 -27.21 5.61 -5.47
C HIS A 23 -26.56 4.41 -6.18
N ASP A 24 -25.37 4.61 -6.73
CA ASP A 24 -24.64 3.59 -7.52
C ASP A 24 -23.85 2.60 -6.66
N ARG A 25 -23.96 2.72 -5.32
CA ARG A 25 -23.30 1.82 -4.35
C ARG A 25 -21.78 1.73 -4.56
N VAL A 26 -21.11 2.87 -4.71
CA VAL A 26 -19.65 2.94 -4.85
C VAL A 26 -18.98 2.36 -3.60
N PHE A 27 -18.05 1.43 -3.77
CA PHE A 27 -17.36 0.77 -2.66
C PHE A 27 -16.46 1.73 -1.90
N VAL A 28 -16.59 1.75 -0.58
CA VAL A 28 -15.77 2.55 0.33
C VAL A 28 -14.67 1.67 0.89
N PRO A 29 -13.38 2.00 0.65
CA PRO A 29 -12.28 1.20 1.18
C PRO A 29 -12.18 1.35 2.69
N SER A 30 -11.76 0.29 3.38
CA SER A 30 -11.43 0.37 4.81
C SER A 30 -10.06 1.00 5.04
N SER A 31 -9.19 0.97 4.03
CA SER A 31 -7.85 1.56 4.07
C SER A 31 -7.39 1.91 2.67
N THR A 32 -6.49 2.89 2.56
CA THR A 32 -5.72 3.15 1.34
C THR A 32 -4.28 2.72 1.57
N TRP A 33 -3.58 2.38 0.48
CA TRP A 33 -2.18 1.99 0.55
C TRP A 33 -1.36 2.63 -0.56
N LYS A 34 -0.07 2.83 -0.28
CA LYS A 34 0.94 3.30 -1.24
C LYS A 34 2.16 2.40 -1.15
N ALA A 35 2.42 1.64 -2.20
CA ALA A 35 3.67 0.91 -2.36
C ALA A 35 4.71 1.80 -3.02
N VAL A 36 5.94 1.81 -2.51
CA VAL A 36 7.04 2.65 -2.97
C VAL A 36 8.23 1.76 -3.28
N TYR A 37 8.84 1.95 -4.45
CA TYR A 37 10.07 1.28 -4.87
C TYR A 37 11.10 2.30 -5.38
N SER A 38 12.36 2.13 -4.96
CA SER A 38 13.50 2.91 -5.44
C SER A 38 14.52 1.98 -6.11
N PRO A 39 14.70 2.04 -7.44
CA PRO A 39 15.71 1.25 -8.12
C PRO A 39 17.12 1.60 -7.66
N SER A 40 17.41 2.89 -7.49
CA SER A 40 18.74 3.35 -7.06
C SER A 40 19.14 2.86 -5.66
N LYS A 41 18.15 2.52 -4.82
CA LYS A 41 18.38 1.96 -3.47
C LYS A 41 18.15 0.44 -3.41
N ASN A 42 17.61 -0.15 -4.48
CA ASN A 42 17.08 -1.50 -4.55
C ASN A 42 16.21 -1.86 -3.32
N LYS A 43 15.27 -0.97 -2.97
CA LYS A 43 14.47 -1.06 -1.74
C LYS A 43 13.00 -0.74 -2.02
N ALA A 44 12.11 -1.45 -1.35
CA ALA A 44 10.68 -1.23 -1.42
C ALA A 44 10.01 -1.31 -0.04
N SER A 45 8.88 -0.65 0.11
CA SER A 45 8.03 -0.70 1.31
C SER A 45 6.65 -0.13 0.97
N ALA A 46 5.67 -0.28 1.84
CA ALA A 46 4.33 0.26 1.63
C ALA A 46 3.79 0.94 2.88
N TYR A 47 3.04 2.04 2.68
CA TYR A 47 2.18 2.60 3.69
C TYR A 47 0.77 2.02 3.55
N VAL A 48 0.10 1.78 4.67
CA VAL A 48 -1.33 1.46 4.76
C VAL A 48 -1.96 2.38 5.80
N CYS A 49 -2.93 3.18 5.37
CA CYS A 49 -3.62 4.15 6.20
C CYS A 49 -5.10 3.78 6.32
N LYS A 50 -5.63 3.76 7.54
CA LYS A 50 -7.06 3.52 7.76
C LYS A 50 -7.89 4.66 7.17
N ASN A 51 -8.96 4.30 6.47
CA ASN A 51 -9.95 5.26 5.99
C ASN A 51 -10.92 5.58 7.14
N ALA A 52 -10.54 6.50 8.02
CA ALA A 52 -11.29 6.88 9.20
C ALA A 52 -11.31 8.41 9.35
N GLN A 53 -12.48 8.97 9.69
CA GLN A 53 -12.62 10.40 9.95
C GLN A 53 -11.92 10.84 11.23
N GLN A 54 -11.94 9.99 12.26
CA GLN A 54 -11.31 10.26 13.55
C GLN A 54 -10.05 9.42 13.68
N HIS A 55 -8.95 10.09 14.04
CA HIS A 55 -7.63 9.48 14.28
C HIS A 55 -7.15 8.57 13.13
N PRO A 56 -6.98 9.11 11.90
CA PRO A 56 -6.41 8.33 10.81
C PRO A 56 -5.02 7.84 11.22
N HIS A 57 -4.82 6.53 11.08
CA HIS A 57 -3.57 5.88 11.48
C HIS A 57 -2.94 5.20 10.27
N CYS A 58 -1.67 5.52 10.05
CA CYS A 58 -0.86 4.94 8.98
C CYS A 58 0.20 4.01 9.57
N THR A 59 0.37 2.86 8.93
CA THR A 59 1.42 1.89 9.24
C THR A 59 2.30 1.67 8.04
N GLN A 60 3.57 1.41 8.30
CA GLN A 60 4.48 0.92 7.27
C GLN A 60 4.54 -0.61 7.32
N ILE A 61 4.44 -1.26 6.17
CA ILE A 61 4.56 -2.71 6.00
C ILE A 61 5.49 -3.04 4.83
N THR A 62 5.95 -4.27 4.73
CA THR A 62 6.69 -4.75 3.55
C THR A 62 5.74 -4.90 2.36
N VAL A 63 6.26 -4.84 1.13
CA VAL A 63 5.46 -5.08 -0.08
C VAL A 63 4.92 -6.52 -0.08
N ALA A 64 5.68 -7.50 0.41
CA ALA A 64 5.20 -8.86 0.56
C ALA A 64 3.99 -8.97 1.51
N THR A 65 3.96 -8.21 2.60
CA THR A 65 2.79 -8.14 3.49
C THR A 65 1.61 -7.47 2.80
N LEU A 66 1.85 -6.40 2.04
CA LEU A 66 0.79 -5.76 1.25
C LEU A 66 0.15 -6.76 0.28
N ILE A 67 0.96 -7.50 -0.48
CA ILE A 67 0.49 -8.51 -1.44
C ILE A 67 -0.42 -9.55 -0.77
N ARG A 68 0.00 -10.08 0.39
CA ARG A 68 -0.84 -11.03 1.15
C ARG A 68 -2.16 -10.42 1.61
N ASN A 69 -2.16 -9.13 1.94
CA ASN A 69 -3.35 -8.45 2.45
C ASN A 69 -4.34 -8.06 1.34
N VAL A 70 -3.87 -7.65 0.15
CA VAL A 70 -4.71 -7.06 -0.90
C VAL A 70 -4.79 -7.90 -2.18
N GLY A 71 -3.93 -8.91 -2.35
CA GLY A 71 -3.92 -9.80 -3.51
C GLY A 71 -3.29 -9.21 -4.79
N ILE A 72 -2.70 -8.02 -4.72
CA ILE A 72 -2.09 -7.33 -5.88
C ILE A 72 -0.58 -7.22 -5.66
N ASP A 73 0.21 -7.61 -6.66
CA ASP A 73 1.65 -7.30 -6.72
C ASP A 73 1.89 -5.96 -7.43
N PRO A 74 2.25 -4.89 -6.69
CA PRO A 74 2.48 -3.59 -7.29
C PRO A 74 3.79 -3.53 -8.09
N PHE A 75 4.72 -4.47 -7.88
CA PHE A 75 6.05 -4.47 -8.50
C PHE A 75 6.44 -5.89 -8.94
N PRO A 76 5.76 -6.47 -9.96
CA PRO A 76 5.96 -7.87 -10.35
C PRO A 76 7.38 -8.16 -10.87
N ALA A 77 8.06 -7.18 -11.46
CA ALA A 77 9.44 -7.30 -11.93
C ALA A 77 10.50 -7.14 -10.81
N VAL A 78 10.10 -6.74 -9.60
CA VAL A 78 11.02 -6.57 -8.45
C VAL A 78 11.15 -7.89 -7.70
N SER A 79 12.38 -8.24 -7.32
CA SER A 79 12.69 -9.51 -6.65
C SER A 79 11.90 -9.71 -5.35
N ALA A 80 11.60 -10.98 -5.04
CA ALA A 80 10.91 -11.34 -3.80
C ALA A 80 11.69 -10.89 -2.54
N GLN A 81 13.02 -10.93 -2.59
CA GLN A 81 13.89 -10.47 -1.49
C GLN A 81 13.68 -8.99 -1.20
N VAL A 82 13.65 -8.13 -2.22
CA VAL A 82 13.40 -6.68 -2.07
C VAL A 82 12.00 -6.44 -1.52
N LYS A 83 10.99 -7.21 -1.96
CA LYS A 83 9.61 -7.09 -1.48
C LYS A 83 9.43 -7.57 -0.02
N ALA A 84 10.28 -8.49 0.44
CA ALA A 84 10.22 -9.06 1.79
C ALA A 84 10.95 -8.23 2.85
N GLN A 85 11.89 -7.36 2.45
CA GLN A 85 12.66 -6.53 3.37
C GLN A 85 11.97 -5.20 3.67
N ALA A 86 11.95 -4.79 4.94
CA ALA A 86 11.39 -3.50 5.32
C ALA A 86 12.37 -2.37 5.02
N TRP A 87 12.05 -1.53 4.03
CA TRP A 87 12.72 -0.23 3.89
C TRP A 87 12.03 0.80 4.80
N LYS A 88 12.77 1.34 5.79
CA LYS A 88 12.32 2.46 6.63
C LYS A 88 12.06 3.70 5.75
N LEU A 89 10.80 4.01 5.56
CA LEU A 89 10.32 5.20 4.89
C LEU A 89 10.24 6.37 5.92
N PRO A 90 10.11 7.63 5.45
CA PRO A 90 9.80 8.75 6.33
C PRO A 90 8.53 8.52 7.17
N PHE A 91 8.34 9.32 8.21
CA PHE A 91 7.07 9.27 8.93
C PHE A 91 5.92 9.70 7.99
N PRO A 92 4.80 8.96 7.95
CA PRO A 92 3.64 9.30 7.10
C PRO A 92 2.87 10.52 7.58
#